data_AF-A0AAN0SA90-F1
#
_entry.id   AF-A0AAN0SA90-F1
#
_cell.length_a   1.000
_cell.length_b   1.000
_cell.length_c   1.000
_cell.angle_alpha   90.00
_cell.angle_beta   90.00
_cell.angle_gamma   90.00
#
_symmetry.space_group_name_H-M   'P 1'
#
loop_
_entity.id
_entity.type
_entity.pdbx_description
1 polymer ?
#
loop_
_entity_poly.entity_id
_entity_poly.type
_entity_poly.pdbx_seq_one_letter_code
_entity_poly.pdbx_strand_id
1 'polypeptide(L)'
;MSVTLATGVTLIDFLNKSLETLKLIQKDEPNSTELQLHLASLTQQLSLTMVEASQLQGILAQKNEEIRQLQQKLTEREQIKFDSETEVYWAEGDDSPFCPKCFESSGKYIHLSFYPNSWGKPNPHHGCKVCDTEFWNTQLTNS
;
A
#
# COMPACT_ATOMS: atom_id res chain seq x y z
N MET A 1 -11.78 -13.80 3.61
CA MET A 1 -11.82 -12.88 4.76
C MET A 1 -12.52 -13.60 5.91
N SER A 2 -11.78 -14.08 6.91
CA SER A 2 -12.37 -14.76 8.10
C SER A 2 -11.53 -14.65 9.38
N VAL A 3 -10.37 -13.98 9.36
CA VAL A 3 -9.39 -14.05 10.46
C VAL A 3 -9.77 -13.15 11.66
N THR A 4 -10.58 -12.10 11.45
CA THR A 4 -10.92 -11.13 12.50
C THR A 4 -11.94 -11.63 13.52
N LEU A 5 -12.79 -12.58 13.14
CA LEU A 5 -13.82 -13.13 14.03
C LEU A 5 -13.30 -14.29 14.89
N ALA A 6 -12.36 -15.10 14.36
CA ALA A 6 -11.81 -16.24 15.08
C ALA A 6 -10.95 -15.82 16.28
N THR A 7 -10.12 -14.80 16.13
CA THR A 7 -9.16 -14.34 17.16
C THR A 7 -9.81 -13.57 18.32
N GLY A 8 -10.93 -12.88 18.08
CA GLY A 8 -11.71 -12.27 19.16
C GLY A 8 -12.38 -13.33 20.06
N VAL A 9 -12.81 -14.45 19.49
CA VAL A 9 -13.48 -15.53 20.22
C VAL A 9 -12.49 -16.31 21.08
N THR A 10 -11.26 -16.56 20.60
CA THR A 10 -10.22 -17.28 21.36
C THR A 10 -9.69 -16.50 22.56
N LEU A 11 -9.55 -15.18 22.45
CA LEU A 11 -9.14 -14.33 23.57
C LEU A 11 -10.20 -14.28 24.68
N ILE A 12 -11.47 -14.19 24.31
CA ILE A 12 -12.60 -14.20 25.26
C ILE A 12 -12.68 -15.54 26.00
N ASP A 13 -12.50 -16.66 25.29
CA ASP A 13 -12.51 -18.00 25.88
C ASP A 13 -11.34 -18.19 26.88
N PHE A 14 -10.15 -17.67 26.54
CA PHE A 14 -9.00 -17.66 27.46
C PHE A 14 -9.26 -16.84 28.73
N LEU A 15 -9.88 -15.66 28.61
CA LEU A 15 -10.24 -14.82 29.76
C LEU A 15 -11.27 -15.51 30.67
N ASN A 16 -12.28 -16.15 30.10
CA ASN A 16 -13.31 -16.87 30.87
C ASN A 16 -12.72 -18.01 31.69
N LYS A 17 -11.85 -18.83 31.09
CA LYS A 17 -11.18 -19.92 31.83
C LYS A 17 -10.17 -19.43 32.85
N SER A 18 -9.54 -18.28 32.62
CA SER A 18 -8.64 -17.66 33.61
C SER A 18 -9.43 -17.22 34.85
N LEU A 19 -10.64 -16.70 34.65
CA LEU A 19 -11.55 -16.31 35.72
C LEU A 19 -12.07 -17.52 36.53
N GLU A 20 -12.35 -18.65 35.88
CA GLU A 20 -12.73 -19.89 36.56
C GLU A 20 -11.61 -20.41 37.46
N THR A 21 -10.36 -20.40 36.98
CA THR A 21 -9.19 -20.77 37.78
C THR A 21 -9.01 -19.86 39.00
N LEU A 22 -9.21 -18.53 38.84
CA LEU A 22 -9.17 -17.59 39.98
C LEU A 22 -10.23 -17.91 41.05
N LYS A 23 -11.43 -18.32 40.64
CA LYS A 23 -12.49 -18.73 41.58
C LYS A 23 -12.14 -20.00 42.34
N LEU A 24 -11.40 -20.93 41.73
CA LEU A 24 -10.93 -22.15 42.40
C LEU A 24 -9.83 -21.85 43.42
N ILE A 25 -8.89 -20.97 43.08
CA ILE A 25 -7.84 -20.52 44.01
C ILE A 25 -8.44 -19.79 45.22
N GLN A 26 -9.47 -18.96 45.03
CA GLN A 26 -10.17 -18.27 46.12
C GLN A 26 -10.97 -19.21 47.05
N LYS A 27 -11.23 -20.46 46.63
CA LYS A 27 -11.97 -21.45 47.42
C LYS A 27 -11.07 -22.33 48.32
N ASP A 28 -9.81 -21.95 48.53
CA ASP A 28 -8.85 -22.61 49.43
C ASP A 28 -8.50 -24.09 49.13
N GLU A 29 -8.75 -24.59 47.89
CA GLU A 29 -8.29 -25.93 47.44
C GLU A 29 -7.21 -25.88 46.34
N PRO A 30 -6.00 -25.36 46.62
CA PRO A 30 -4.92 -25.23 45.63
C PRO A 30 -4.31 -26.56 45.16
N ASN A 31 -4.65 -27.69 45.79
CA ASN A 31 -4.12 -29.02 45.45
C ASN A 31 -5.18 -29.95 44.82
N SER A 32 -6.32 -29.40 44.37
CA SER A 32 -7.34 -30.22 43.70
C SER A 32 -6.89 -30.64 42.30
N THR A 33 -7.24 -31.87 41.92
CA THR A 33 -7.05 -32.38 40.55
C THR A 33 -7.79 -31.50 39.53
N GLU A 34 -8.88 -30.85 39.95
CA GLU A 34 -9.64 -29.88 39.18
C GLU A 34 -8.80 -28.65 38.83
N LEU A 35 -8.04 -28.08 39.78
CA LEU A 35 -7.13 -26.97 39.50
C LEU A 35 -6.04 -27.36 38.49
N GLN A 36 -5.50 -28.57 38.59
CA GLN A 36 -4.50 -29.08 37.63
C GLN A 36 -5.08 -29.21 36.21
N LEU A 37 -6.33 -29.67 36.09
CA LEU A 37 -7.05 -29.73 34.80
C LEU A 37 -7.28 -28.34 34.21
N HIS A 38 -7.69 -27.37 35.03
CA HIS A 38 -7.87 -25.99 34.59
C HIS A 38 -6.55 -25.33 34.15
N LEU A 39 -5.46 -25.55 34.89
CA LEU A 39 -4.11 -25.11 34.50
C LEU A 39 -3.66 -25.71 33.16
N ALA A 40 -3.90 -27.01 32.96
CA ALA A 40 -3.60 -27.68 31.69
C ALA A 40 -4.44 -27.11 30.53
N SER A 41 -5.74 -26.89 30.74
CA SER A 41 -6.62 -26.26 29.75
C SER A 41 -6.18 -24.83 29.41
N LEU A 42 -5.80 -24.04 30.41
CA LEU A 42 -5.29 -22.68 30.19
C LEU A 42 -3.98 -22.67 29.40
N THR A 43 -3.08 -23.61 29.71
CA THR A 43 -1.81 -23.75 28.98
C THR A 43 -2.07 -24.10 27.52
N GLN A 44 -2.97 -25.05 27.25
CA GLN A 44 -3.36 -25.43 25.89
C GLN A 44 -3.93 -24.23 25.11
N GLN A 45 -4.83 -23.45 25.74
CA GLN A 45 -5.41 -22.27 25.10
C GLN A 45 -4.40 -21.16 24.88
N LEU A 46 -3.51 -20.92 25.84
CA LEU A 46 -2.43 -19.94 25.67
C LEU A 46 -1.56 -20.31 24.47
N SER A 47 -1.22 -21.59 24.30
CA SER A 47 -0.47 -22.06 23.13
C SER A 47 -1.23 -21.81 21.82
N LEU A 48 -2.55 -22.06 21.78
CA LEU A 48 -3.37 -21.77 20.60
C LEU A 48 -3.40 -20.27 20.29
N THR A 49 -3.63 -19.43 21.30
CA THR A 49 -3.62 -17.97 21.16
C THR A 49 -2.26 -17.45 20.70
N MET A 50 -1.16 -18.04 21.17
CA MET A 50 0.20 -17.69 20.70
C MET A 50 0.39 -18.01 19.22
N VAL A 51 -0.07 -19.17 18.75
CA VAL A 51 -0.03 -19.54 17.32
C VAL A 51 -0.84 -18.56 16.48
N GLU A 52 -2.05 -18.23 16.91
CA GLU A 52 -2.91 -17.25 16.23
C GLU A 52 -2.27 -15.85 16.20
N ALA A 53 -1.64 -15.42 17.30
CA ALA A 53 -0.92 -14.16 17.37
C ALA A 53 0.27 -14.12 16.38
N SER A 54 1.04 -15.21 16.28
CA SER A 54 2.12 -15.32 15.30
C SER A 54 1.61 -15.27 13.86
N GLN A 55 0.47 -15.92 13.57
CA GLN A 55 -0.16 -15.83 12.25
C GLN A 55 -0.60 -14.40 11.92
N LEU A 56 -1.21 -13.69 12.88
CA LEU A 56 -1.58 -12.29 12.73
C LEU A 56 -0.37 -11.41 12.45
N GLN A 57 0.73 -11.59 13.18
CA GLN A 57 1.98 -10.87 12.94
C GLN A 57 2.49 -11.06 11.51
N GLY A 58 2.42 -12.29 10.98
CA GLY A 58 2.77 -12.58 9.58
C GLY A 58 1.88 -11.83 8.58
N ILE A 59 0.56 -11.84 8.78
CA ILE A 59 -0.39 -11.10 7.93
C ILE A 59 -0.13 -9.58 8.00
N LEU A 60 0.14 -9.06 9.19
CA LEU A 60 0.45 -7.65 9.42
C LEU A 60 1.72 -7.22 8.69
N ALA A 61 2.78 -8.05 8.77
CA ALA A 61 4.02 -7.82 8.04
C ALA A 61 3.80 -7.81 6.52
N GLN A 62 3.03 -8.78 5.99
CA GLN A 62 2.68 -8.83 4.57
C GLN A 62 1.90 -7.58 4.13
N LYS A 63 0.92 -7.14 4.93
CA LYS A 63 0.12 -5.95 4.62
C LYS A 63 0.93 -4.67 4.69
N ASN A 64 1.84 -4.55 5.65
CA ASN A 64 2.74 -3.41 5.73
C ASN A 64 3.70 -3.34 4.54
N GLU A 65 4.21 -4.48 4.06
CA GLU A 65 5.03 -4.51 2.85
C GLU A 65 4.23 -4.14 1.60
N GLU A 66 2.98 -4.61 1.47
CA GLU A 66 2.08 -4.21 0.39
C GLU A 66 1.83 -2.69 0.41
N ILE A 67 1.57 -2.10 1.59
CA ILE A 67 1.41 -0.66 1.76
C ILE A 67 2.69 0.07 1.33
N ARG A 68 3.87 -0.38 1.77
CA ARG A 68 5.17 0.22 1.40
C ARG A 68 5.38 0.22 -0.11
N GLN A 69 5.08 -0.90 -0.77
CA GLN A 69 5.20 -1.02 -2.23
C GLN A 69 4.21 -0.12 -2.97
N LEU A 70 2.98 0.00 -2.49
CA LEU A 70 1.98 0.90 -3.07
C LEU A 70 2.37 2.37 -2.88
N GLN A 71 2.87 2.75 -1.70
CA GLN A 71 3.38 4.09 -1.42
C GLN A 71 4.53 4.45 -2.35
N GLN A 72 5.50 3.54 -2.54
CA GLN A 72 6.61 3.76 -3.47
C GLN A 72 6.10 4.03 -4.90
N LYS A 73 5.15 3.22 -5.38
CA LYS A 73 4.53 3.42 -6.71
C LYS A 73 3.75 4.73 -6.82
N LEU A 74 3.17 5.23 -5.73
CA LEU A 74 2.50 6.52 -5.71
C LEU A 74 3.53 7.66 -5.78
N THR A 75 4.61 7.59 -5.01
CA THR A 75 5.69 8.58 -5.07
C THR A 75 6.34 8.66 -6.45
N GLU A 76 6.53 7.52 -7.12
CA GLU A 76 7.01 7.47 -8.51
C GLU A 76 6.02 8.12 -9.50
N ARG A 77 4.71 8.09 -9.22
CA ARG A 77 3.65 8.69 -10.05
C ARG A 77 3.46 10.19 -9.79
N GLU A 78 3.68 10.65 -8.57
CA GLU A 78 3.48 12.04 -8.13
C GLU A 78 4.48 13.03 -8.73
N GLN A 79 5.52 12.54 -9.39
CA GLN A 79 6.55 13.39 -10.00
C GLN A 79 6.07 14.06 -11.28
N ILE A 80 5.03 13.55 -11.94
CA ILE A 80 4.61 14.01 -13.27
C ILE A 80 3.29 14.77 -13.17
N LYS A 81 3.31 16.06 -13.53
CA LYS A 81 2.17 16.97 -13.44
C LYS A 81 1.77 17.46 -14.82
N PHE A 82 0.47 17.47 -15.10
CA PHE A 82 -0.05 18.14 -16.27
C PHE A 82 0.11 19.65 -16.11
N ASP A 83 0.73 20.29 -17.08
CA ASP A 83 0.78 21.73 -17.19
C ASP A 83 -0.25 22.19 -18.22
N SER A 84 -1.24 22.95 -17.75
CA SER A 84 -2.31 23.49 -18.59
C SER A 84 -1.84 24.55 -19.58
N GLU A 85 -0.73 25.25 -19.29
CA GLU A 85 -0.18 26.25 -20.21
C GLU A 85 0.52 25.58 -21.38
N THR A 86 1.29 24.52 -21.10
CA THR A 86 2.03 23.80 -22.14
C THR A 86 1.28 22.62 -22.77
N GLU A 87 0.10 22.29 -22.23
CA GLU A 87 -0.75 21.15 -22.60
C GLU A 87 -0.01 19.79 -22.59
N VAL A 88 1.05 19.68 -21.79
CA VAL A 88 1.88 18.48 -21.67
C VAL A 88 2.18 18.15 -20.21
N TYR A 89 2.70 16.95 -19.96
CA TYR A 89 3.07 16.52 -18.62
C TYR A 89 4.57 16.76 -18.37
N TRP A 90 4.92 17.30 -17.21
CA TRP A 90 6.30 17.54 -16.80
C TRP A 90 6.66 16.76 -15.54
N ALA A 91 7.86 16.17 -15.52
CA ALA A 91 8.47 15.69 -14.28
C ALA A 91 9.37 16.77 -13.66
N GLU A 92 9.38 16.85 -12.34
CA GLU A 92 10.36 17.67 -11.63
C GLU A 92 11.79 17.16 -11.92
N GLY A 93 12.65 18.04 -12.46
CA GLY A 93 14.05 17.72 -12.79
C GLY A 93 14.26 17.03 -14.15
N ASP A 94 13.24 16.93 -15.00
CA ASP A 94 13.35 16.40 -16.35
C ASP A 94 13.37 17.54 -17.38
N ASP A 95 14.27 17.43 -18.38
CA ASP A 95 14.46 18.45 -19.41
C ASP A 95 13.47 18.32 -20.57
N SER A 96 12.67 17.25 -20.58
CA SER A 96 11.73 16.96 -21.67
C SER A 96 10.35 16.58 -21.14
N PRO A 97 9.26 17.12 -21.73
CA PRO A 97 7.90 16.76 -21.34
C PRO A 97 7.50 15.37 -21.84
N PHE A 98 6.44 14.82 -21.22
CA PHE A 98 5.81 13.55 -21.60
C PHE A 98 4.57 13.77 -22.46
N CYS A 99 4.31 12.80 -23.35
CA CYS A 99 3.15 12.80 -24.24
C CYS A 99 1.83 12.55 -23.48
N PRO A 100 0.90 13.53 -23.43
CA PRO A 100 -0.43 13.36 -22.83
C PRO A 100 -1.20 12.17 -23.40
N LYS A 101 -1.22 12.05 -24.73
CA LYS A 101 -1.97 11.00 -25.42
C LYS A 101 -1.50 9.60 -25.02
N CYS A 102 -0.19 9.37 -24.92
CA CYS A 102 0.33 8.06 -24.51
C CYS A 102 0.11 7.81 -23.02
N PHE A 103 0.26 8.85 -22.19
CA PHE A 103 0.10 8.73 -20.76
C PHE A 103 -1.36 8.48 -20.36
N GLU A 104 -2.31 9.26 -20.86
CA GLU A 104 -3.72 9.16 -20.49
C GLU A 104 -4.42 7.94 -21.09
N SER A 105 -4.02 7.51 -22.29
CA SER A 105 -4.63 6.33 -22.93
C SER A 105 -4.08 5.00 -22.43
N SER A 106 -2.79 4.95 -22.06
CA SER A 106 -2.09 3.68 -21.81
C SER A 106 -1.19 3.66 -20.57
N GLY A 107 -1.12 4.77 -19.83
CA GLY A 107 -0.24 4.91 -18.65
C GLY A 107 1.25 4.93 -18.99
N LYS A 108 1.61 5.16 -20.26
CA LYS A 108 3.02 5.11 -20.72
C LYS A 108 3.67 6.49 -20.64
N TYR A 109 4.81 6.53 -19.96
CA TYR A 109 5.68 7.71 -19.86
C TYR A 109 6.60 7.80 -21.08
N ILE A 110 6.12 8.44 -22.14
CA ILE A 110 6.89 8.65 -23.38
C ILE A 110 7.33 10.10 -23.46
N HIS A 111 8.65 10.34 -23.38
CA HIS A 111 9.23 11.66 -23.64
C HIS A 111 8.94 12.13 -25.06
N LEU A 112 8.58 13.40 -25.18
CA LEU A 112 8.44 14.07 -26.46
C LEU A 112 9.82 14.49 -26.99
N SER A 113 10.01 14.46 -28.30
CA SER A 113 11.24 14.93 -28.93
C SER A 113 11.09 16.39 -29.33
N PHE A 114 12.06 17.24 -28.97
CA PHE A 114 12.09 18.64 -29.37
C PHE A 114 12.55 18.80 -30.83
N TYR A 115 11.78 19.54 -31.60
CA TYR A 115 12.07 19.87 -33.00
C TYR A 115 12.27 21.38 -33.15
N PRO A 116 13.52 21.86 -33.19
CA PRO A 116 13.83 23.30 -33.21
C PRO A 116 13.43 23.99 -34.52
N ASN A 117 13.46 23.25 -35.63
CA ASN A 117 13.24 23.79 -36.97
C ASN A 117 12.19 22.93 -37.70
N SER A 118 11.09 23.55 -38.11
CA SER A 118 10.05 22.92 -38.94
C SER A 118 9.87 23.73 -40.22
N TRP A 119 9.75 23.05 -41.36
CA TRP A 119 9.50 23.66 -42.68
C TRP A 119 8.02 24.10 -42.85
N GLY A 120 7.37 24.55 -41.78
CA GLY A 120 5.95 24.96 -41.71
C GLY A 120 5.64 25.98 -40.59
N LYS A 121 4.44 26.56 -40.58
CA LYS A 121 3.97 27.57 -39.60
C LYS A 121 3.77 26.96 -38.19
N PRO A 122 4.13 27.68 -37.12
CA PRO A 122 5.51 27.96 -36.75
C PRO A 122 5.80 27.50 -35.30
N ASN A 123 7.07 27.57 -34.91
CA ASN A 123 7.66 27.34 -33.59
C ASN A 123 8.33 25.97 -33.41
N PRO A 124 9.39 25.93 -32.59
CA PRO A 124 9.87 24.69 -32.05
C PRO A 124 8.73 23.96 -31.34
N HIS A 125 8.56 22.69 -31.65
CA HIS A 125 7.47 21.87 -31.15
C HIS A 125 8.02 20.57 -30.58
N HIS A 126 7.16 19.86 -29.87
CA HIS A 126 7.47 18.57 -29.29
C HIS A 126 6.63 17.49 -29.96
N GLY A 127 7.27 16.45 -30.48
CA GLY A 127 6.59 15.34 -31.16
C GLY A 127 6.78 14.01 -30.46
N CYS A 128 5.72 13.21 -30.41
CA CYS A 128 5.79 11.85 -29.87
C CYS A 128 6.16 10.85 -30.96
N LYS A 129 7.30 10.15 -30.81
CA LYS A 129 7.75 9.11 -31.75
C LYS A 129 6.92 7.81 -31.75
N VAL A 130 5.99 7.67 -30.81
CA VAL A 130 5.18 6.45 -30.63
C VAL A 130 3.78 6.59 -31.21
N CYS A 131 3.19 7.79 -31.12
CA CYS A 131 1.82 8.04 -31.57
C CYS A 131 1.70 9.16 -32.60
N ASP A 132 2.84 9.65 -33.10
CA ASP A 132 2.99 10.68 -34.14
C ASP A 132 2.17 11.95 -33.89
N THR A 133 1.90 12.24 -32.62
CA THR A 133 1.16 13.43 -32.21
C THR A 133 2.14 14.56 -31.91
N GLU A 134 1.87 15.72 -32.50
CA GLU A 134 2.68 16.93 -32.38
C GLU A 134 2.02 17.93 -31.42
N PHE A 135 2.84 18.52 -30.55
CA PHE A 135 2.45 19.49 -29.53
C PHE A 135 3.17 20.81 -29.78
N TRP A 136 2.40 21.85 -30.09
CA TRP A 136 2.91 23.14 -30.57
C TRP A 136 2.98 24.21 -29.49
N ASN A 137 2.30 23.99 -28.37
CA ASN A 137 2.22 24.91 -27.24
C ASN A 137 3.16 24.50 -26.10
N THR A 138 4.32 23.91 -26.37
CA THR A 138 5.16 23.33 -25.30
C THR A 138 6.24 24.26 -24.75
N GLN A 139 6.18 25.55 -25.09
CA GLN A 139 7.18 26.51 -24.65
C GLN A 139 6.68 27.17 -23.37
N LEU A 140 7.42 27.03 -22.28
CA LEU A 140 7.17 27.80 -21.06
C LEU A 140 7.27 29.29 -21.42
N THR A 141 6.12 29.96 -21.45
CA THR A 141 6.10 31.41 -21.58
C THR A 141 6.64 31.99 -20.28
N ASN A 142 7.91 32.37 -20.26
CA ASN A 142 8.43 33.25 -19.22
C ASN A 142 7.68 34.59 -19.31
N SER A 143 6.58 34.73 -18.56
CA SER A 143 5.88 35.99 -18.31
C SER A 143 6.34 36.61 -17.00
#